data_AF-A0A3C0VJC9-F1
#
_entry.id   AF-A0A3C0VJC9-F1
#
_cell.length_a   1.000
_cell.length_b   1.000
_cell.length_c   1.000
_cell.angle_alpha   90.00
_cell.angle_beta   90.00
_cell.angle_gamma   90.00
#
_symmetry.space_group_name_H-M   'P 1'
#
loop_
_entity.id
_entity.type
_entity.pdbx_description
1 polymer ?
#
loop_
_entity_poly.entity_id
_entity_poly.type
_entity_poly.pdbx_seq_one_letter_code
_entity_poly.pdbx_strand_id
1 'polypeptide(L)' 'MTDHMSATESLFIVKGGNEYCFLYSERAPGDMYRALLDCADDEDTRLSAHEALEVIEEMLARALRGL' A
#
# COMPACT_ATOMS: atom_id res chain seq x y z
N MET A 1 -14.69 0.88 27.50
CA MET A 1 -14.52 0.88 26.04
C MET A 1 -13.27 1.67 25.74
N THR A 2 -12.12 1.01 25.67
CA THR A 2 -10.90 1.62 25.12
C THR A 2 -11.06 1.56 23.62
N ASP A 3 -11.34 2.71 23.01
CA ASP A 3 -11.19 2.90 21.58
C ASP A 3 -9.72 2.62 21.27
N HIS A 4 -9.41 1.41 20.81
CA HIS A 4 -8.12 1.15 20.22
C HIS A 4 -8.11 1.92 18.90
N MET A 5 -7.69 3.18 18.93
CA MET A 5 -7.38 3.95 17.73
C MET A 5 -6.58 3.05 16.80
N SER A 6 -7.19 2.63 15.69
CA SER A 6 -6.49 1.89 14.66
C SER A 6 -5.36 2.79 14.17
N ALA A 7 -4.11 2.37 14.37
CA ALA A 7 -2.98 3.03 13.75
C ALA A 7 -3.23 3.04 12.24
N THR A 8 -3.34 4.24 11.69
CA THR A 8 -3.48 4.46 10.25
C THR A 8 -2.10 4.80 9.75
N GLU A 9 -1.56 3.90 8.93
CA GLU A 9 -0.28 4.06 8.28
C GLU A 9 -0.48 4.59 6.86
N SER A 10 0.60 5.14 6.30
CA SER A 10 0.59 5.75 4.98
C SER A 10 1.73 5.23 4.11
N LEU A 11 1.42 4.83 2.88
CA LEU A 11 2.38 4.47 1.85
C LEU A 11 2.36 5.53 0.74
N PHE A 12 3.53 6.07 0.44
CA PHE A 12 3.73 7.05 -0.62
C PHE A 12 4.50 6.43 -1.78
N ILE A 13 3.96 6.56 -3.00
CA ILE A 13 4.62 6.13 -4.24
C ILE A 13 4.74 7.35 -5.15
N VAL A 14 5.97 7.67 -5.57
CA VAL A 14 6.23 8.76 -6.52
C VAL A 14 6.68 8.17 -7.85
N LYS A 15 5.91 8.41 -8.91
CA LYS A 15 6.22 7.90 -10.26
C LYS A 15 5.85 8.87 -11.37
N GLY A 16 6.84 9.18 -12.21
CA GLY A 16 6.62 9.91 -13.46
C GLY A 16 5.95 11.28 -13.26
N GLY A 17 6.24 11.96 -12.16
CA GLY A 17 5.64 13.24 -11.78
C GLY A 17 4.31 13.13 -11.03
N ASN A 18 3.80 11.91 -10.79
CA ASN A 18 2.61 11.67 -9.97
C ASN A 18 3.02 11.16 -8.58
N GLU A 19 2.21 11.50 -7.59
CA GLU A 19 2.34 11.04 -6.21
C GLU A 19 1.03 10.32 -5.81
N TYR A 20 1.17 9.10 -5.33
CA TYR A 20 0.06 8.27 -4.83
C TYR A 20 0.22 8.12 -3.32
N CYS A 21 -0.86 8.36 -2.59
CA CYS A 21 -0.92 8.17 -1.14
C CYS A 21 -1.98 7.11 -0.82
N PHE A 22 -1.55 6.02 -0.19
CA PHE A 22 -2.42 4.95 0.26
C PHE A 22 -2.49 4.98 1.79
N LEU A 23 -3.70 5.12 2.32
CA LEU A 23 -3.97 5.03 3.75
C LEU A 23 -4.40 3.60 4.07
N TYR A 24 -3.80 3.00 5.09
CA TYR A 24 -4.13 1.63 5.47
C TYR A 24 -4.05 1.40 6.97
N SER A 25 -4.79 0.39 7.43
CA SER A 25 -4.69 -0.09 8.80
C SER A 25 -3.66 -1.20 8.89
N GLU A 26 -2.76 -1.14 9.87
CA GLU A 26 -1.84 -2.26 10.17
C GLU A 26 -2.58 -3.55 10.53
N ARG A 27 -3.84 -3.44 10.97
CA ARG A 27 -4.69 -4.59 11.32
C ARG A 27 -5.28 -5.27 10.09
N ALA A 28 -5.23 -4.60 8.94
CA ALA A 28 -5.80 -5.08 7.68
C ALA A 28 -4.87 -4.73 6.50
N PRO A 29 -3.63 -5.27 6.46
CA PRO A 29 -2.69 -4.97 5.37
C PRO A 29 -3.20 -5.47 4.01
N GLY A 30 -4.11 -6.44 3.98
CA GLY A 30 -4.74 -6.91 2.75
C GLY A 30 -5.53 -5.83 2.01
N ASP A 31 -6.14 -4.88 2.74
CA ASP A 31 -6.91 -3.79 2.11
C ASP A 31 -5.99 -2.85 1.31
N MET A 32 -4.76 -2.64 1.80
CA MET A 32 -3.74 -1.89 1.08
C MET A 32 -3.25 -2.63 -0.17
N TYR A 33 -2.99 -3.94 -0.08
CA TYR A 33 -2.56 -4.72 -1.22
C TYR A 33 -3.62 -4.70 -2.33
N ARG A 34 -4.89 -4.79 -1.93
CA ARG A 34 -6.01 -4.64 -2.85
C ARG A 34 -6.03 -3.24 -3.47
N ALA A 35 -5.90 -2.18 -2.68
CA ALA A 35 -5.87 -0.82 -3.19
C ALA A 35 -4.71 -0.57 -4.17
N LEU A 36 -3.54 -1.17 -3.93
CA LEU A 36 -2.40 -1.11 -4.85
C LEU A 36 -2.69 -1.78 -6.19
N LEU A 37 -3.32 -2.96 -6.16
CA LEU A 37 -3.70 -3.69 -7.38
C LEU A 37 -4.85 -3.00 -8.12
N ASP A 38 -5.86 -2.50 -7.40
CA ASP A 38 -6.96 -1.74 -7.99
C ASP A 38 -6.45 -0.44 -8.65
N CYS A 39 -5.48 0.23 -8.02
CA CYS A 39 -4.79 1.39 -8.61
C CYS A 39 -4.02 1.00 -9.88
N ALA A 40 -3.37 -0.16 -9.88
CA ALA A 40 -2.62 -0.63 -11.04
C ALA A 40 -3.49 -1.12 -12.21
N ASP A 41 -4.75 -1.48 -11.95
CA ASP A 41 -5.75 -1.82 -12.98
C ASP A 41 -6.46 -0.57 -13.55
N ASP A 42 -6.26 0.60 -12.95
CA ASP A 42 -6.82 1.87 -13.43
C ASP A 42 -5.95 2.46 -14.56
N GLU A 43 -6.53 2.59 -15.76
CA GLU A 43 -5.87 3.09 -16.97
C GLU A 43 -5.37 4.55 -16.84
N ASP A 44 -5.92 5.32 -15.90
CA ASP A 44 -5.49 6.70 -15.63
C ASP A 44 -4.24 6.76 -14.74
N THR A 45 -3.87 5.66 -14.09
CA THR A 45 -2.66 5.60 -13.29
C THR A 45 -1.48 5.13 -14.12
N ARG A 46 -0.28 5.54 -13.70
CA ARG A 46 0.96 5.05 -14.30
C ARG A 46 1.50 3.82 -13.57
N LEU A 47 0.82 3.31 -12.56
CA LEU A 47 1.32 2.18 -11.77
C LEU A 47 0.96 0.89 -12.50
N SER A 48 1.94 0.05 -12.82
CA SER A 48 1.65 -1.26 -13.43
C SER A 48 1.40 -2.31 -12.35
N ALA A 49 0.68 -3.37 -12.70
CA ALA A 49 0.44 -4.50 -11.80
C ALA A 49 1.75 -5.13 -11.29
N HIS A 50 2.78 -5.17 -12.14
CA HIS A 50 4.11 -5.66 -11.75
C HIS A 50 4.74 -4.80 -10.64
N GLU A 51 4.69 -3.47 -10.78
CA GLU A 51 5.25 -2.55 -9.78
C GLU A 51 4.43 -2.57 -8.48
N ALA A 52 3.11 -2.69 -8.58
CA ALA A 52 2.27 -2.90 -7.39
C ALA A 52 2.68 -4.16 -6.62
N LEU A 53 2.99 -5.25 -7.33
CA LEU A 53 3.51 -6.48 -6.71
C LEU A 53 4.88 -6.29 -6.07
N GLU A 54 5.82 -5.57 -6.72
CA GLU A 54 7.13 -5.26 -6.12
C GLU A 54 6.99 -4.50 -4.80
N VAL A 55 6.07 -3.53 -4.75
CA VAL A 55 5.77 -2.79 -3.52
C VAL A 55 5.22 -3.73 -2.44
N ILE A 56 4.26 -4.59 -2.79
CA ILE A 56 3.67 -5.58 -1.87
C ILE A 56 4.75 -6.51 -1.32
N GLU A 57 5.65 -7.01 -2.17
CA GLU A 57 6.77 -7.88 -1.78
C GLU A 57 7.70 -7.19 -0.78
N GLU A 58 8.08 -5.94 -1.03
CA GLU A 58 8.94 -5.16 -0.12
C GLU A 58 8.25 -4.93 1.22
N MET A 59 6.94 -4.65 1.24
CA MET A 59 6.17 -4.50 2.46
C MET A 59 6.09 -5.79 3.28
N LEU A 60 5.84 -6.92 2.61
CA LEU A 60 5.89 -8.24 3.25
C LEU A 60 7.29 -8.54 3.79
N ALA A 61 8.33 -8.24 3.02
CA ALA A 61 9.72 -8.45 3.44
C ALA A 61 10.09 -7.59 4.66
N ARG A 62 9.52 -6.40 4.81
CA ARG A 62 9.68 -5.56 6.02
C ARG A 62 8.93 -6.15 7.21
N ALA A 63 7.67 -6.53 7.02
CA ALA A 63 6.86 -7.14 8.07
C ALA A 63 7.49 -8.44 8.60
N LEU A 64 8.03 -9.28 7.71
CA LEU A 64 8.72 -10.53 8.07
C LEU A 64 10.07 -10.30 8.77
N ARG A 65 10.73 -9.15 8.52
CA ARG A 65 11.98 -8.77 9.18
C ARG A 65 11.77 -8.25 10.61
N GLY A 66 10.53 -8.02 11.06
CA GLY A 66 10.21 -7.73 12.46
C GLY A 66 10.87 -6.47 13.02
N LEU A 67 11.03 -5.43 12.18
CA LEU A 67 11.38 -4.08 12.63
C LEU A 67 10.15 -3.35 13.15
#